data_AF-A0A9D1HE85-F1
#
_entry.id   AF-A0A9D1HE85-F1
#
_cell.length_a   1.000
_cell.length_b   1.000
_cell.length_c   1.000
_cell.angle_alpha   90.00
_cell.angle_beta   90.00
_cell.angle_gamma   90.00
#
_symmetry.space_group_name_H-M   'P 1'
#
loop_
_entity.id
_entity.type
_entity.pdbx_description
1 polymer ?
#
loop_
_entity_poly.entity_id
_entity_poly.type
_entity_poly.pdbx_seq_one_letter_code
_entity_poly.pdbx_strand_id
1 'polypeptide(L)' 'NTKLRDFYPSLEALCEDMQADQKEITDKLKMIDYEYDKDRNQFV' A
#
# COMPACT_ATOMS: atom_id res chain seq x y z
N ASN A 1 -3.19 2.44 13.54
CA ASN A 1 -4.07 3.48 12.96
C ASN A 1 -3.40 4.04 11.73
N THR A 2 -3.20 3.14 10.76
CA THR A 2 -2.41 3.32 9.55
C THR A 2 -3.22 4.15 8.57
N LYS A 3 -2.72 5.32 8.20
CA LYS A 3 -3.38 6.29 7.31
C LYS A 3 -3.99 5.65 6.04
N LEU A 4 -3.40 4.57 5.54
CA LEU A 4 -3.93 3.78 4.43
C LEU A 4 -5.38 3.32 4.61
N ARG A 5 -5.79 2.87 5.80
CA ARG A 5 -7.14 2.32 6.02
C ARG A 5 -8.19 3.38 6.30
N ASP A 6 -7.79 4.48 6.94
CA ASP A 6 -8.69 5.57 7.34
C ASP A 6 -8.79 6.70 6.29
N PHE A 7 -7.77 6.90 5.43
CA PHE A 7 -7.72 8.02 4.49
C PHE A 7 -7.77 7.61 3.02
N TYR A 8 -7.42 6.37 2.66
CA TYR A 8 -7.35 5.95 1.26
C TYR A 8 -8.16 4.66 1.02
N PRO A 9 -9.06 4.62 0.03
CA PRO A 9 -9.87 3.44 -0.24
C PRO A 9 -9.04 2.22 -0.69
N SER A 10 -7.84 2.46 -1.24
CA SER A 10 -6.93 1.45 -1.76
C SER A 10 -5.49 1.95 -1.71
N LEU A 11 -4.51 1.05 -1.76
CA LEU A 11 -3.11 1.40 -2.02
C LEU A 11 -2.94 2.21 -3.31
N GLU A 12 -3.74 1.97 -4.35
CA GLU A 12 -3.72 2.75 -5.59
C GLU A 12 -4.02 4.24 -5.36
N ALA A 13 -5.02 4.56 -4.53
CA ALA A 13 -5.37 5.96 -4.25
C ALA A 13 -4.27 6.68 -3.45
N LEU A 14 -3.61 5.97 -2.53
CA LEU A 14 -2.42 6.48 -1.84
C LEU A 14 -1.27 6.71 -2.84
N CYS A 15 -1.06 5.76 -3.74
CA CYS A 15 -0.03 5.81 -4.78
C CYS A 15 -0.25 6.99 -5.74
N GLU A 16 -1.47 7.24 -6.20
CA GLU A 16 -1.78 8.42 -7.03
C GLU A 16 -1.54 9.74 -6.29
N ASP A 17 -1.98 9.83 -5.03
CA ASP A 17 -1.83 11.05 -4.22
C ASP A 17 -0.35 11.36 -3.90
N MET A 18 0.44 10.31 -3.63
CA MET A 18 1.88 10.44 -3.35
C MET A 18 2.76 10.42 -4.62
N GLN A 19 2.16 10.31 -5.82
CA GLN A 19 2.86 10.04 -7.09
C GLN A 19 3.87 8.89 -6.97
N ALA A 20 3.52 7.85 -6.22
CA ALA A 20 4.34 6.70 -5.96
C ALA A 20 3.81 5.50 -6.74
N ASP A 21 4.69 4.74 -7.39
CA ASP A 21 4.31 3.54 -8.11
C ASP A 21 3.92 2.43 -7.12
N GLN A 22 2.66 1.96 -7.19
CA GLN A 22 2.18 0.83 -6.38
C GLN A 22 3.10 -0.37 -6.52
N LYS A 23 3.57 -0.60 -7.75
CA LYS A 23 4.47 -1.72 -8.04
C LYS A 23 5.79 -1.56 -7.32
N GLU A 24 6.37 -0.36 -7.29
CA GLU A 24 7.64 -0.09 -6.61
C GLU A 24 7.52 -0.21 -5.08
N ILE A 25 6.42 0.29 -4.50
CA ILE A 25 6.11 0.13 -3.07
C ILE A 25 5.95 -1.35 -2.71
N THR A 26 5.19 -2.09 -3.52
CA THR A 26 4.96 -3.52 -3.29
C THR A 26 6.27 -4.32 -3.45
N ASP A 27 7.10 -4.00 -4.44
CA ASP A 27 8.40 -4.67 -4.67
C ASP A 27 9.37 -4.43 -3.50
N LYS A 28 9.48 -3.16 -3.04
CA LYS A 28 10.29 -2.78 -1.89
C LYS A 28 9.83 -3.45 -0.61
N LEU A 29 8.52 -3.51 -0.37
CA LEU A 29 7.95 -4.14 0.82
C LEU A 29 8.09 -5.66 0.76
N LYS A 30 7.92 -6.26 -0.42
CA LYS A 30 8.12 -7.69 -0.64
C LYS A 30 9.57 -8.13 -0.40
N MET A 31 10.54 -7.27 -0.65
CA MET A 31 11.94 -7.49 -0.25
C MET A 31 12.14 -7.64 1.26
N ILE A 32 11.22 -7.09 2.06
CA ILE A 32 11.23 -7.11 3.52
C ILE A 32 10.18 -8.11 4.05
N ASP A 33 9.71 -9.03 3.19
CA ASP A 33 8.67 -10.03 3.50
C ASP A 33 7.30 -9.41 3.85
N TYR A 34 7.02 -8.20 3.35
CA TYR A 34 5.71 -7.56 3.48
C TYR A 34 4.90 -7.67 2.18
N GLU A 35 3.69 -8.22 2.27
CA GLU A 35 2.75 -8.33 1.16
C GLU A 35 1.54 -7.42 1.36
N TYR A 36 1.05 -6.84 0.27
CA TYR A 36 -0.16 -6.04 0.32
C TYR A 36 -1.40 -6.93 0.31
N ASP A 37 -2.10 -6.98 1.45
CA ASP A 37 -3.40 -7.62 1.62
C ASP A 37 -4.50 -6.67 1.16
N LYS A 38 -5.06 -6.95 -0.02
CA LYS A 38 -6.17 -6.21 -0.64
C LYS A 38 -7.47 -6.35 0.14
N ASP A 39 -7.75 -7.51 0.73
CA ASP A 39 -8.96 -7.76 1.51
C ASP A 39 -9.01 -6.89 2.76
N ARG A 40 -7.83 -6.63 3.35
CA ARG A 40 -7.71 -5.85 4.58
C ARG A 40 -7.19 -4.44 4.35
N ASN A 41 -6.90 -4.08 3.10
CA ASN A 41 -6.27 -2.83 2.67
C ASN A 41 -5.08 -2.47 3.58
N GLN A 42 -4.18 -3.44 3.79
CA GLN A 42 -3.02 -3.29 4.68
C GLN A 42 -1.84 -4.10 4.16
N PHE A 43 -0.62 -3.70 4.51
CA PHE A 43 0.55 -4.55 4.33
C PHE A 43 0.68 -5.50 5.52
N VAL A 44 0.88 -6.79 5.24
CA VAL A 44 1.07 -7.89 6.21
C VAL A 44 2.46 -8.49 6.09
#